data_AF-A0A8H2XT58-F1
#
_entry.id   AF-A0A8H2XT58-F1
#
_cell.length_a   1.000
_cell.length_b   1.000
_cell.length_c   1.000
_cell.angle_alpha   90.00
_cell.angle_beta   90.00
_cell.angle_gamma   90.00
#
_symmetry.space_group_name_H-M   'P 1'
#
loop_
_entity.id
_entity.type
_entity.pdbx_description
1 polymer ?
#
loop_
_entity_poly.entity_id
_entity_poly.type
_entity_poly.pdbx_seq_one_letter_code
_entity_poly.pdbx_strand_id
1 'polypeptide(L)'
;MNSSTSLFPFSLKLDAEQLSTNNQVAAGTVAVATAGLLWYLLKPDSKGIKQIAGWPLIGQWAFFTKRHDFLKEGFESLPNESAFGFNILKHQVVALRGEEARKVFFDRKDLSFTEGYNLLFGAAPDVKDVAAEETERNEQEQLAFFLRRLSSLLRMDRLADLTPLFMSDIERNMSGWGETGKFDPFDVIYTMVFQLTLRAAGAQEIADSVEKCKEVEKLYWRVEKGSTPTSVLLPWLPSDARKKKVAATEEIYDLFDKIIKARRSEGRREEDALQVLMDLGDSTPEIISFIMGTLFAGIVNSGLMSAWIFIFLDQELEWKSKVVQELQTLLDRYAPASEVYRSAGERLSKIPPKAWENEMPVLEVCLRETIRLILSGALLRRTLNGELKVGGKEIPKGSFLVYQAGETHSNPDIYPNPSKFDPGRYSAGQDKSQLHAFLGWGVGRHPCLGKRFAQYEIKAICALILTVYDYEIVDVTGRKPDPSVTVPDRNNIYQARPKDQTFYIKYTKRAEQL
;
A
#
# COMPACT_ATOMS: atom_id res chain seq x y z
N MET A 1 53.83 -26.73 62.00
CA MET A 1 55.13 -27.39 61.73
C MET A 1 54.82 -28.73 61.08
N ASN A 2 54.85 -28.76 59.75
CA ASN A 2 55.88 -29.40 58.91
C ASN A 2 55.67 -30.93 58.89
N SER A 3 55.42 -31.58 57.75
CA SER A 3 56.34 -31.61 56.63
C SER A 3 55.72 -32.34 55.43
N SER A 4 56.15 -31.88 54.27
CA SER A 4 55.89 -32.29 52.90
C SER A 4 56.75 -33.47 52.46
N THR A 5 56.28 -34.23 51.47
CA THR A 5 57.15 -34.81 50.43
C THR A 5 56.34 -34.99 49.15
N SER A 6 56.69 -34.22 48.12
CA SER A 6 56.24 -34.41 46.74
C SER A 6 57.29 -35.17 45.95
N LEU A 7 56.84 -36.05 45.07
CA LEU A 7 57.65 -36.71 44.04
C LEU A 7 57.16 -36.18 42.69
N PHE A 8 58.06 -35.62 41.89
CA PHE A 8 58.23 -35.80 40.44
C PHE A 8 59.04 -34.62 39.84
N PRO A 9 60.21 -34.88 39.23
CA PRO A 9 61.02 -33.89 38.52
C PRO A 9 60.63 -33.92 37.03
N PHE A 10 60.41 -32.76 36.39
CA PHE A 10 60.68 -32.45 34.98
C PHE A 10 59.99 -31.11 34.62
N SER A 11 60.76 -30.02 34.55
CA SER A 11 60.28 -28.75 33.96
C SER A 11 60.67 -28.71 32.48
N LEU A 12 59.70 -28.86 31.58
CA LEU A 12 59.83 -28.47 30.17
C LEU A 12 59.69 -26.93 30.11
N LYS A 13 60.80 -26.23 29.87
CA LYS A 13 60.76 -24.81 29.46
C LYS A 13 60.21 -24.76 28.04
N LEU A 14 58.96 -24.32 27.90
CA LEU A 14 58.41 -23.87 26.62
C LEU A 14 58.79 -22.40 26.44
N ASP A 15 59.55 -22.11 25.38
CA ASP A 15 59.94 -20.75 25.02
C ASP A 15 58.70 -19.92 24.63
N ALA A 16 58.38 -18.93 25.46
CA ALA A 16 57.21 -18.06 25.30
C ALA A 16 57.22 -17.23 24.00
N GLU A 17 58.37 -17.08 23.34
CA GLU A 17 58.51 -16.38 22.06
C GLU A 17 57.96 -17.16 20.86
N GLN A 18 57.95 -18.50 20.90
CA GLN A 18 57.38 -19.32 19.81
C GLN A 18 55.84 -19.42 19.87
N LEU A 19 55.25 -19.29 21.06
CA LEU A 19 53.78 -19.28 21.22
C LEU A 19 53.15 -17.94 20.83
N SER A 20 53.85 -16.82 21.00
CA SER A 20 53.31 -15.49 20.64
C SER A 20 53.25 -15.28 19.13
N THR A 21 54.27 -15.77 18.40
CA THR A 21 54.36 -15.69 16.93
C THR A 21 53.31 -16.58 16.25
N ASN A 22 53.11 -17.82 16.73
CA ASN A 22 52.08 -18.71 16.18
C ASN A 22 50.64 -18.23 16.46
N ASN A 23 50.38 -17.61 17.61
CA ASN A 23 49.06 -17.03 17.90
C ASN A 23 48.79 -15.74 17.12
N GLN A 24 49.79 -14.92 16.84
CA GLN A 24 49.64 -13.75 15.98
C GLN A 24 49.41 -14.14 14.52
N VAL A 25 50.11 -15.17 14.02
CA VAL A 25 49.90 -15.70 12.66
C VAL A 25 48.54 -16.39 12.56
N ALA A 26 48.11 -17.17 13.56
CA ALA A 26 46.78 -17.79 13.59
C ALA A 26 45.64 -16.74 13.69
N ALA A 27 45.78 -15.74 14.56
CA ALA A 27 44.81 -14.65 14.67
C ALA A 27 44.76 -13.79 13.39
N GLY A 28 45.92 -13.52 12.77
CA GLY A 28 46.01 -12.84 11.48
C GLY A 28 45.37 -13.65 10.35
N THR A 29 45.58 -14.97 10.33
CA THR A 29 44.98 -15.87 9.33
C THR A 29 43.47 -15.99 9.50
N VAL A 30 42.97 -16.08 10.73
CA VAL A 30 41.53 -16.07 11.02
C VAL A 30 40.91 -14.71 10.70
N ALA A 31 41.57 -13.60 11.01
CA ALA A 31 41.09 -12.26 10.65
C ALA A 31 41.05 -12.05 9.13
N VAL A 32 42.08 -12.49 8.39
CA VAL A 32 42.14 -12.43 6.92
C VAL A 32 41.15 -13.40 6.27
N ALA A 33 40.97 -14.61 6.83
CA ALA A 33 39.96 -15.56 6.34
C ALA A 33 38.54 -15.07 6.62
N THR A 34 38.30 -14.46 7.79
CA THR A 34 37.00 -13.87 8.15
C THR A 34 36.73 -12.62 7.31
N ALA A 35 37.73 -11.76 7.10
CA ALA A 35 37.64 -10.60 6.21
C ALA A 35 37.50 -11.01 4.74
N GLY A 36 38.15 -12.10 4.32
CA GLY A 36 38.05 -12.68 2.99
C GLY A 36 36.70 -13.37 2.75
N LEU A 37 36.15 -14.04 3.77
CA LEU A 37 34.82 -14.62 3.76
C LEU A 37 33.74 -13.52 3.82
N LEU A 38 33.93 -12.49 4.65
CA LEU A 38 33.09 -11.29 4.66
C LEU A 38 33.17 -10.58 3.32
N TRP A 39 34.36 -10.37 2.77
CA TRP A 39 34.52 -9.80 1.44
C TRP A 39 33.85 -10.65 0.38
N TYR A 40 34.01 -11.97 0.39
CA TYR A 40 33.37 -12.88 -0.57
C TYR A 40 31.83 -12.88 -0.43
N LEU A 41 31.30 -12.91 0.79
CA LEU A 41 29.86 -12.86 1.07
C LEU A 41 29.25 -11.48 0.80
N LEU A 42 30.04 -10.41 0.87
CA LEU A 42 29.62 -9.03 0.65
C LEU A 42 30.04 -8.49 -0.73
N LYS A 43 30.81 -9.26 -1.52
CA LYS A 43 31.33 -8.81 -2.82
C LYS A 43 30.13 -8.68 -3.76
N PRO A 44 29.87 -7.48 -4.29
CA PRO A 44 28.79 -7.31 -5.22
C PRO A 44 29.12 -8.05 -6.52
N ASP A 45 28.38 -9.12 -6.79
CA ASP A 45 28.36 -9.72 -8.12
C ASP A 45 27.40 -8.92 -8.99
N SER A 46 27.89 -7.80 -9.53
CA SER A 46 27.14 -7.06 -10.54
C SER A 46 28.09 -6.60 -11.62
N LYS A 47 28.03 -7.29 -12.76
CA LYS A 47 28.73 -6.90 -13.99
C LYS A 47 28.21 -5.54 -14.46
N GLY A 48 28.82 -4.45 -13.99
CA GLY A 48 28.60 -3.09 -14.47
C GLY A 48 27.59 -2.22 -13.71
N ILE A 49 26.84 -2.74 -12.72
CA ILE A 49 25.94 -1.92 -11.88
C ILE A 49 26.74 -1.29 -10.74
N LYS A 50 26.68 0.04 -10.61
CA LYS A 50 27.33 0.77 -9.51
C LYS A 50 26.58 0.51 -8.22
N GLN A 51 27.32 0.34 -7.12
CA GLN A 51 26.76 -0.05 -5.83
C GLN A 51 26.83 1.10 -4.83
N ILE A 52 25.75 1.32 -4.07
CA ILE A 52 25.75 2.22 -2.92
C ILE A 52 26.08 1.40 -1.67
N ALA A 53 27.24 1.66 -1.08
CA ALA A 53 27.77 0.92 0.07
C ALA A 53 26.93 1.16 1.34
N GLY A 54 26.48 0.07 1.96
CA GLY A 54 25.71 0.08 3.20
C GLY A 54 26.52 -0.36 4.42
N TRP A 55 25.85 -0.46 5.56
CA TRP A 55 26.48 -0.96 6.79
C TRP A 55 26.86 -2.44 6.63
N PRO A 56 28.02 -2.89 7.15
CA PRO A 56 28.39 -4.30 7.12
C PRO A 56 27.26 -5.19 7.67
N LEU A 57 26.99 -6.32 7.01
CA LEU A 57 25.96 -7.32 7.34
C LEU A 57 24.49 -6.87 7.21
N ILE A 58 24.17 -5.60 7.48
CA ILE A 58 22.79 -5.07 7.46
C ILE A 58 22.44 -4.48 6.10
N GLY A 59 23.40 -3.84 5.43
CA GLY A 59 23.21 -3.18 4.15
C GLY A 59 22.58 -1.79 4.30
N GLN A 60 21.72 -1.40 3.35
CA GLN A 60 21.09 -0.08 3.28
C GLN A 60 19.78 -0.01 4.07
N TRP A 61 19.88 0.19 5.38
CA TRP A 61 18.68 0.31 6.23
C TRP A 61 17.86 1.57 5.93
N ALA A 62 18.48 2.62 5.37
CA ALA A 62 17.81 3.84 4.93
C ALA A 62 16.68 3.56 3.91
N PHE A 63 16.77 2.47 3.15
CA PHE A 63 15.71 2.02 2.25
C PHE A 63 14.36 1.77 2.96
N PHE A 64 14.37 1.46 4.25
CA PHE A 64 13.15 1.22 5.01
C PHE A 64 12.67 2.42 5.83
N THR A 65 13.57 3.33 6.19
CA THR A 65 13.25 4.49 7.04
C THR A 65 12.99 5.76 6.24
N LYS A 66 13.70 5.95 5.13
CA LYS A 66 13.63 7.10 4.23
C LYS A 66 13.68 6.63 2.77
N ARG A 67 12.79 5.70 2.42
CA ARG A 67 12.82 4.99 1.13
C ARG A 67 12.84 5.92 -0.09
N HIS A 68 11.95 6.91 -0.09
CA HIS A 68 11.84 7.84 -1.21
C HIS A 68 13.12 8.65 -1.38
N ASP A 69 13.64 9.19 -0.27
CA ASP A 69 14.83 10.04 -0.28
C ASP A 69 16.08 9.22 -0.63
N PHE A 70 16.23 8.03 -0.05
CA PHE A 70 17.33 7.12 -0.37
C PHE A 70 17.41 6.78 -1.86
N LEU A 71 16.27 6.46 -2.49
CA LEU A 71 16.23 6.14 -3.92
C LEU A 71 16.54 7.38 -4.79
N LYS A 72 15.98 8.53 -4.42
CA LYS A 72 16.20 9.80 -5.09
C LYS A 72 17.67 10.22 -5.02
N GLU A 73 18.23 10.31 -3.82
CA GLU A 73 19.63 10.68 -3.55
C GLU A 73 20.60 9.70 -4.22
N GLY A 74 20.25 8.41 -4.25
CA GLY A 74 21.03 7.39 -4.95
C GLY A 74 21.19 7.70 -6.44
N PHE A 75 20.11 8.07 -7.13
CA PHE A 75 20.17 8.47 -8.54
C PHE A 75 20.78 9.87 -8.76
N GLU A 76 20.62 10.80 -7.82
CA GLU A 76 21.30 12.10 -7.86
C GLU A 76 22.83 11.96 -7.75
N SER A 77 23.30 11.02 -6.92
CA SER A 77 24.74 10.69 -6.80
C SER A 77 25.31 9.97 -8.03
N LEU A 78 24.44 9.40 -8.87
CA LEU A 78 24.77 8.59 -10.04
C LEU A 78 24.00 9.06 -11.29
N PRO A 79 24.18 10.33 -11.73
CA PRO A 79 23.29 10.99 -12.69
C PRO A 79 23.30 10.39 -14.10
N ASN A 80 24.33 9.63 -14.46
CA ASN A 80 24.44 8.96 -15.77
C ASN A 80 23.98 7.49 -15.75
N GLU A 81 23.55 6.97 -14.60
CA GLU A 81 23.21 5.57 -14.45
C GLU A 81 21.71 5.34 -14.56
N SER A 82 21.27 4.36 -15.36
CA SER A 82 19.87 3.92 -15.40
C SER A 82 19.51 2.96 -14.25
N ALA A 83 20.53 2.44 -13.56
CA ALA A 83 20.38 1.55 -12.43
C ALA A 83 21.55 1.66 -11.45
N PHE A 84 21.25 1.51 -10.16
CA PHE A 84 22.25 1.30 -9.11
C PHE A 84 21.84 0.15 -8.20
N GLY A 85 22.82 -0.52 -7.62
CA GLY A 85 22.61 -1.63 -6.70
C GLY A 85 22.88 -1.25 -5.25
N PHE A 86 22.31 -2.01 -4.35
CA PHE A 86 22.63 -2.00 -2.93
C PHE A 86 22.22 -3.33 -2.30
N ASN A 87 22.77 -3.64 -1.13
CA ASN A 87 22.42 -4.86 -0.42
C ASN A 87 21.48 -4.54 0.76
N ILE A 88 20.55 -5.46 1.02
CA ILE A 88 19.79 -5.56 2.27
C ILE A 88 20.03 -6.98 2.80
N LEU A 89 20.74 -7.09 3.93
CA LEU A 89 21.28 -8.38 4.38
C LEU A 89 22.05 -9.08 3.23
N LYS A 90 21.67 -10.33 2.92
CA LYS A 90 22.22 -11.13 1.81
C LYS A 90 21.55 -10.84 0.45
N HIS A 91 20.52 -10.01 0.42
CA HIS A 91 19.71 -9.78 -0.77
C HIS A 91 20.25 -8.59 -1.56
N GLN A 92 20.55 -8.83 -2.83
CA GLN A 92 20.91 -7.77 -3.77
C GLN A 92 19.64 -7.09 -4.27
N VAL A 93 19.59 -5.77 -4.17
CA VAL A 93 18.51 -4.93 -4.67
C VAL A 93 19.06 -3.99 -5.72
N VAL A 94 18.33 -3.82 -6.82
CA VAL A 94 18.69 -2.95 -7.93
C VAL A 94 17.57 -1.92 -8.12
N ALA A 95 17.90 -0.65 -7.88
CA ALA A 95 17.04 0.47 -8.20
C ALA A 95 17.12 0.79 -9.70
N LEU A 96 15.97 1.02 -10.31
CA LEU A 96 15.80 1.26 -11.73
C LEU A 96 15.12 2.62 -11.97
N ARG A 97 15.51 3.30 -13.06
CA ARG A 97 14.83 4.53 -13.55
C ARG A 97 14.82 4.60 -15.08
N GLY A 98 14.02 5.51 -15.62
CA GLY A 98 13.92 5.74 -17.06
C GLY A 98 12.98 4.78 -17.78
N GLU A 99 12.63 5.14 -19.01
CA GLU A 99 11.58 4.49 -19.80
C GLU A 99 11.88 3.02 -20.15
N GLU A 100 13.11 2.70 -20.55
CA GLU A 100 13.51 1.32 -20.86
C GLU A 100 13.29 0.42 -19.64
N ALA A 101 13.75 0.87 -18.47
CA ALA A 101 13.59 0.13 -17.23
C ALA A 101 12.12 -0.01 -16.82
N ARG A 102 11.32 1.04 -17.03
CA ARG A 102 9.87 1.02 -16.81
C ARG A 102 9.21 -0.08 -17.64
N LYS A 103 9.46 -0.12 -18.96
CA LYS A 103 8.95 -1.15 -19.86
C LYS A 103 9.33 -2.55 -19.40
N VAL A 104 10.61 -2.76 -19.10
CA VAL A 104 11.12 -4.05 -18.63
C VAL A 104 10.47 -4.47 -17.31
N PHE A 105 10.36 -3.55 -16.35
CA PHE A 105 9.84 -3.82 -15.00
C PHE A 105 8.36 -4.24 -15.01
N PHE A 106 7.55 -3.67 -15.91
CA PHE A 106 6.10 -3.93 -15.95
C PHE A 106 5.69 -5.02 -16.93
N ASP A 107 6.46 -5.27 -18.00
CA ASP A 107 6.03 -6.16 -19.08
C ASP A 107 6.70 -7.55 -19.06
N ARG A 108 7.84 -7.72 -18.37
CA ARG A 108 8.53 -9.02 -18.31
C ARG A 108 7.78 -10.06 -17.47
N LYS A 109 7.72 -11.30 -17.98
CA LYS A 109 6.94 -12.41 -17.40
C LYS A 109 7.62 -13.11 -16.22
N ASP A 110 8.93 -13.00 -16.14
CA ASP A 110 9.83 -13.66 -15.19
C ASP A 110 10.19 -12.76 -14.00
N LEU A 111 9.45 -11.66 -13.81
CA LEU A 111 9.51 -10.83 -12.63
C LEU A 111 8.34 -11.17 -11.70
N SER A 112 8.65 -11.61 -10.49
CA SER A 112 7.66 -11.90 -9.45
C SER A 112 7.27 -10.64 -8.70
N PHE A 113 5.99 -10.29 -8.76
CA PHE A 113 5.35 -9.26 -7.93
C PHE A 113 5.36 -9.68 -6.46
N THR A 114 4.84 -10.87 -6.17
CA THR A 114 4.62 -11.38 -4.80
C THR A 114 5.93 -11.44 -4.02
N GLU A 115 6.95 -12.10 -4.56
CA GLU A 115 8.23 -12.25 -3.87
C GLU A 115 8.92 -10.91 -3.62
N GLY A 116 8.77 -9.95 -4.55
CA GLY A 116 9.32 -8.60 -4.40
C GLY A 116 8.76 -7.86 -3.19
N TYR A 117 7.44 -7.89 -3.00
CA TYR A 117 6.77 -7.23 -1.88
C TYR A 117 6.94 -7.98 -0.56
N ASN A 118 6.95 -9.32 -0.59
CA ASN A 118 7.08 -10.14 0.61
C ASN A 118 8.31 -9.77 1.44
N LEU A 119 9.48 -9.63 0.80
CA LEU A 119 10.74 -9.31 1.50
C LEU A 119 10.91 -7.81 1.78
N LEU A 120 10.57 -6.94 0.82
CA LEU A 120 10.97 -5.52 0.86
C LEU A 120 9.90 -4.56 1.41
N PHE A 121 8.68 -5.05 1.62
CA PHE A 121 7.57 -4.26 2.17
C PHE A 121 6.90 -4.93 3.37
N GLY A 122 6.95 -6.27 3.43
CA GLY A 122 6.13 -7.05 4.35
C GLY A 122 4.82 -7.40 3.66
N ALA A 123 4.62 -8.67 3.37
CA ALA A 123 3.44 -9.18 2.67
C ALA A 123 2.13 -8.85 3.41
N ALA A 124 1.01 -8.98 2.69
CA ALA A 124 -0.30 -9.13 3.32
C ALA A 124 -0.25 -10.24 4.39
N PRO A 125 -1.08 -10.16 5.45
CA PRO A 125 -1.02 -11.10 6.55
C PRO A 125 -1.26 -12.52 6.04
N ASP A 126 -0.36 -13.43 6.38
CA ASP A 126 -0.53 -14.85 6.07
C ASP A 126 -1.24 -15.51 7.26
N VAL A 127 -2.35 -16.20 6.99
CA VAL A 127 -3.11 -16.94 8.00
C VAL A 127 -2.37 -18.20 8.45
N LYS A 128 -1.28 -18.61 7.77
CA LYS A 128 -0.46 -19.77 8.17
C LYS A 128 0.14 -19.64 9.57
N ASP A 129 0.35 -18.42 10.07
CA ASP A 129 0.84 -18.19 11.42
C ASP A 129 -0.26 -18.43 12.49
N VAL A 130 -1.53 -18.58 12.10
CA VAL A 130 -2.72 -18.60 12.98
C VAL A 130 -3.61 -19.83 12.78
N ALA A 131 -3.76 -20.31 11.55
CA ALA A 131 -4.55 -21.48 11.21
C ALA A 131 -3.61 -22.69 11.05
N ALA A 132 -3.90 -23.78 11.77
CA ALA A 132 -3.13 -25.02 11.72
C ALA A 132 -3.25 -25.80 10.40
N GLU A 133 -4.24 -25.46 9.56
CA GLU A 133 -4.42 -26.06 8.25
C GLU A 133 -3.52 -25.35 7.22
N GLU A 134 -2.40 -25.99 6.86
CA GLU A 134 -1.59 -25.55 5.73
C GLU A 134 -2.42 -25.60 4.46
N THR A 135 -2.69 -24.44 3.87
CA THR A 135 -3.16 -24.39 2.50
C THR A 135 -2.04 -24.90 1.59
N GLU A 136 -2.25 -26.01 0.89
CA GLU A 136 -1.24 -26.67 0.03
C GLU A 136 -0.75 -25.80 -1.15
N ARG A 137 -1.32 -24.61 -1.35
CA ARG A 137 -1.03 -23.75 -2.50
C ARG A 137 0.32 -23.04 -2.36
N ASN A 138 1.09 -23.07 -3.44
CA ASN A 138 2.25 -22.19 -3.57
C ASN A 138 1.80 -20.72 -3.77
N GLU A 139 2.75 -19.77 -3.71
CA GLU A 139 2.45 -18.33 -3.80
C GLU A 139 1.71 -17.93 -5.09
N GLN A 140 2.03 -18.56 -6.22
CA GLN A 140 1.38 -18.26 -7.50
C GLN A 140 -0.06 -18.77 -7.53
N GLU A 141 -0.29 -19.96 -6.98
CA GLU A 141 -1.64 -20.54 -6.83
C GLU A 141 -2.48 -19.74 -5.85
N GLN A 142 -1.89 -19.25 -4.76
CA GLN A 142 -2.56 -18.36 -3.81
C GLN A 142 -2.97 -17.04 -4.47
N LEU A 143 -2.06 -16.40 -5.21
CA LEU A 143 -2.40 -15.20 -5.97
C LEU A 143 -3.51 -15.48 -7.00
N ALA A 144 -3.43 -16.59 -7.73
CA ALA A 144 -4.44 -16.97 -8.69
C ALA A 144 -5.81 -17.28 -8.04
N PHE A 145 -5.82 -17.87 -6.85
CA PHE A 145 -7.04 -18.05 -6.05
C PHE A 145 -7.63 -16.69 -5.66
N PHE A 146 -6.82 -15.82 -5.05
CA PHE A 146 -7.23 -14.48 -4.64
C PHE A 146 -7.82 -13.68 -5.81
N LEU A 147 -7.13 -13.64 -6.95
CA LEU A 147 -7.60 -12.92 -8.13
C LEU A 147 -8.92 -13.48 -8.69
N ARG A 148 -9.12 -14.79 -8.64
CA ARG A 148 -10.39 -15.43 -9.06
C ARG A 148 -11.55 -15.02 -8.16
N ARG A 149 -11.37 -15.06 -6.84
CA ARG A 149 -12.39 -14.64 -5.86
C ARG A 149 -12.67 -13.15 -5.94
N LEU A 150 -11.62 -12.33 -6.09
CA LEU A 150 -11.77 -10.89 -6.27
C LEU A 150 -12.56 -10.57 -7.54
N SER A 151 -12.26 -11.24 -8.66
CA SER A 151 -13.01 -11.06 -9.92
C SER A 151 -14.50 -11.38 -9.77
N SER A 152 -14.86 -12.43 -9.00
CA SER A 152 -16.28 -12.75 -8.77
C SER A 152 -17.03 -11.69 -7.97
N LEU A 153 -16.33 -10.99 -7.07
CA LEU A 153 -16.94 -9.96 -6.21
C LEU A 153 -17.00 -8.57 -6.85
N LEU A 154 -16.25 -8.33 -7.92
CA LEU A 154 -16.13 -7.04 -8.61
C LEU A 154 -17.06 -6.88 -9.84
N ARG A 155 -18.07 -7.73 -9.97
CA ARG A 155 -19.02 -7.66 -11.09
C ARG A 155 -19.93 -6.42 -10.98
N MET A 156 -20.40 -5.92 -12.13
CA MET A 156 -21.22 -4.70 -12.20
C MET A 156 -22.63 -4.84 -11.64
N ASP A 157 -23.25 -6.01 -11.81
CA ASP A 157 -24.54 -6.34 -11.19
C ASP A 157 -24.42 -6.23 -9.67
N ARG A 158 -23.39 -6.86 -9.09
CA ARG A 158 -23.14 -6.77 -7.65
C ARG A 158 -22.85 -5.34 -7.18
N LEU A 159 -22.11 -4.54 -7.97
CA LEU A 159 -21.90 -3.13 -7.63
C LEU A 159 -23.21 -2.32 -7.64
N ALA A 160 -24.16 -2.68 -8.51
CA ALA A 160 -25.49 -2.06 -8.51
C ALA A 160 -26.26 -2.41 -7.23
N ASP A 161 -26.23 -3.67 -6.82
CA ASP A 161 -26.89 -4.13 -5.58
C ASP A 161 -26.26 -3.48 -4.33
N LEU A 162 -24.94 -3.27 -4.34
CA LEU A 162 -24.21 -2.63 -3.25
C LEU A 162 -24.37 -1.10 -3.21
N THR A 163 -24.76 -0.44 -4.31
CA THR A 163 -24.81 1.02 -4.41
C THR A 163 -25.68 1.67 -3.32
N PRO A 164 -26.91 1.21 -3.06
CA PRO A 164 -27.72 1.74 -1.96
C PRO A 164 -27.08 1.55 -0.58
N LEU A 165 -26.43 0.39 -0.35
CA LEU A 165 -25.77 0.09 0.92
C LEU A 165 -24.54 1.00 1.12
N PHE A 166 -23.76 1.23 0.07
CA PHE A 166 -22.63 2.17 0.14
C PHE A 166 -23.06 3.58 0.46
N MET A 167 -24.11 4.09 -0.20
CA MET A 167 -24.63 5.42 0.12
C MET A 167 -25.13 5.50 1.56
N SER A 168 -25.84 4.47 2.04
CA SER A 168 -26.28 4.38 3.44
C SER A 168 -25.12 4.32 4.44
N ASP A 169 -24.07 3.57 4.12
CA ASP A 169 -22.87 3.44 4.97
C ASP A 169 -22.13 4.79 5.07
N ILE A 170 -21.98 5.53 3.97
CA ILE A 170 -21.35 6.87 4.01
C ILE A 170 -22.24 7.85 4.80
N GLU A 171 -23.56 7.85 4.60
CA GLU A 171 -24.49 8.68 5.38
C GLU A 171 -24.44 8.38 6.87
N ARG A 172 -24.32 7.10 7.24
CA ARG A 172 -24.18 6.67 8.64
C ARG A 172 -22.90 7.22 9.28
N ASN A 173 -21.80 7.34 8.53
CA ASN A 173 -20.59 8.00 9.01
C ASN A 173 -20.77 9.52 9.18
N MET A 174 -21.63 10.12 8.36
CA MET A 174 -21.89 11.57 8.34
C MET A 174 -22.98 12.00 9.34
N SER A 175 -23.79 11.08 9.87
CA SER A 175 -24.97 11.41 10.68
C SER A 175 -24.65 12.21 11.95
N GLY A 176 -23.43 12.09 12.48
CA GLY A 176 -22.96 12.81 13.66
C GLY A 176 -22.32 14.18 13.38
N TRP A 177 -22.22 14.60 12.12
CA TRP A 177 -21.44 15.80 11.75
C TRP A 177 -22.15 17.13 12.04
N GLY A 178 -23.48 17.14 12.13
CA GLY A 178 -24.27 18.33 12.40
C GLY A 178 -24.20 19.39 11.29
N GLU A 179 -24.52 20.64 11.65
CA GLU A 179 -24.60 21.78 10.71
C GLU A 179 -23.23 22.37 10.36
N THR A 180 -22.28 22.38 11.30
CA THR A 180 -20.90 22.83 11.06
C THR A 180 -19.93 22.00 11.88
N GLY A 181 -18.70 21.86 11.41
CA GLY A 181 -17.66 21.17 12.16
C GLY A 181 -16.35 21.08 11.41
N LYS A 182 -15.43 20.26 11.92
CA LYS A 182 -14.19 19.91 11.25
C LYS A 182 -13.73 18.51 11.63
N PHE A 183 -13.08 17.80 10.72
CA PHE A 183 -12.47 16.49 10.98
C PHE A 183 -11.15 16.30 10.22
N ASP A 184 -10.30 15.39 10.73
CA ASP A 184 -9.10 14.95 10.01
C ASP A 184 -9.52 14.00 8.87
N PRO A 185 -9.30 14.34 7.59
CA PRO A 185 -9.69 13.48 6.48
C PRO A 185 -8.94 12.14 6.47
N PHE A 186 -7.73 12.07 7.01
CA PHE A 186 -6.95 10.83 7.07
C PHE A 186 -7.42 9.87 8.17
N ASP A 187 -8.31 10.32 9.05
CA ASP A 187 -8.97 9.48 10.04
C ASP A 187 -10.39 9.12 9.59
N VAL A 188 -11.23 10.13 9.32
CA VAL A 188 -12.67 9.89 9.08
C VAL A 188 -12.93 9.23 7.72
N ILE A 189 -12.27 9.69 6.66
CA ILE A 189 -12.48 9.13 5.32
C ILE A 189 -11.87 7.74 5.20
N TYR A 190 -10.79 7.45 5.95
CA TYR A 190 -10.22 6.10 6.02
C TYR A 190 -11.21 5.11 6.64
N THR A 191 -11.91 5.48 7.72
CA THR A 191 -12.97 4.63 8.28
C THR A 191 -14.11 4.41 7.28
N MET A 192 -14.50 5.43 6.50
CA MET A 192 -15.51 5.25 5.43
C MET A 192 -15.04 4.23 4.38
N VAL A 193 -13.82 4.40 3.85
CA VAL A 193 -13.23 3.45 2.89
C VAL A 193 -13.14 2.05 3.49
N PHE A 194 -12.74 1.93 4.76
CA PHE A 194 -12.69 0.65 5.47
C PHE A 194 -14.05 -0.05 5.46
N GLN A 195 -15.12 0.67 5.83
CA GLN A 195 -16.48 0.13 5.86
C GLN A 195 -16.96 -0.27 4.47
N LEU A 196 -16.74 0.55 3.44
CA LEU A 196 -17.14 0.25 2.06
C LEU A 196 -16.38 -0.96 1.49
N THR A 197 -15.07 -1.06 1.76
CA THR A 197 -14.28 -2.24 1.41
C THR A 197 -14.79 -3.49 2.14
N LEU A 198 -15.14 -3.38 3.42
CA LEU A 198 -15.67 -4.51 4.19
C LEU A 198 -17.06 -4.94 3.74
N ARG A 199 -17.93 -3.99 3.39
CA ARG A 199 -19.23 -4.24 2.76
C ARG A 199 -19.07 -4.97 1.42
N ALA A 200 -18.05 -4.60 0.65
CA ALA A 200 -17.79 -5.18 -0.65
C ALA A 200 -17.17 -6.58 -0.59
N ALA A 201 -16.29 -6.85 0.37
CA ALA A 201 -15.46 -8.05 0.34
C ALA A 201 -15.48 -8.91 1.61
N GLY A 202 -16.13 -8.44 2.67
CA GLY A 202 -16.21 -9.10 3.97
C GLY A 202 -17.64 -9.44 4.38
N ALA A 203 -17.97 -9.12 5.63
CA ALA A 203 -19.20 -9.55 6.30
C ALA A 203 -20.06 -8.35 6.72
N GLN A 204 -21.36 -8.43 6.42
CA GLN A 204 -22.31 -7.37 6.77
C GLN A 204 -22.47 -7.17 8.28
N GLU A 205 -22.29 -8.20 9.10
CA GLU A 205 -22.42 -8.13 10.56
C GLU A 205 -21.46 -7.12 11.20
N ILE A 206 -20.36 -6.81 10.51
CA ILE A 206 -19.40 -5.77 10.87
C ILE A 206 -19.71 -4.49 10.10
N ALA A 207 -19.91 -4.59 8.77
CA ALA A 207 -20.11 -3.42 7.90
C ALA A 207 -21.35 -2.59 8.26
N ASP A 208 -22.37 -3.16 8.91
CA ASP A 208 -23.58 -2.44 9.34
C ASP A 208 -23.35 -1.46 10.52
N SER A 209 -22.18 -1.49 11.17
CA SER A 209 -21.86 -0.61 12.30
C SER A 209 -20.53 0.10 12.10
N VAL A 210 -20.56 1.43 12.20
CA VAL A 210 -19.37 2.28 12.16
C VAL A 210 -18.43 1.92 13.33
N GLU A 211 -18.99 1.62 14.50
CA GLU A 211 -18.25 1.26 15.71
C GLU A 211 -17.51 -0.07 15.52
N LYS A 212 -18.20 -1.10 15.03
CA LYS A 212 -17.56 -2.39 14.72
C LYS A 212 -16.50 -2.25 13.62
N CYS A 213 -16.76 -1.45 12.58
CA CYS A 213 -15.76 -1.14 11.56
C CYS A 213 -14.50 -0.51 12.18
N LYS A 214 -14.64 0.48 13.07
CA LYS A 214 -13.52 1.09 13.79
C LYS A 214 -12.78 0.11 14.68
N GLU A 215 -13.46 -0.86 15.28
CA GLU A 215 -12.81 -1.91 16.09
C GLU A 215 -11.92 -2.81 15.22
N VAL A 216 -12.42 -3.28 14.08
CA VAL A 216 -11.62 -4.09 13.14
C VAL A 216 -10.52 -3.25 12.47
N GLU A 217 -10.79 -1.97 12.17
CA GLU A 217 -9.81 -1.04 11.64
C GLU A 217 -8.62 -0.87 12.60
N LYS A 218 -8.85 -0.80 13.92
CA LYS A 218 -7.77 -0.77 14.91
C LYS A 218 -6.88 -2.01 14.84
N LEU A 219 -7.47 -3.20 14.65
CA LEU A 219 -6.72 -4.44 14.48
C LEU A 219 -5.93 -4.42 13.17
N TYR A 220 -6.56 -3.99 12.07
CA TYR A 220 -5.90 -3.78 10.78
C TYR A 220 -4.65 -2.90 10.92
N TRP A 221 -4.76 -1.73 11.56
CA TRP A 221 -3.61 -0.84 11.77
C TRP A 221 -2.56 -1.41 12.72
N ARG A 222 -2.93 -2.28 13.68
CA ARG A 222 -1.97 -3.00 14.51
C ARG A 222 -1.15 -4.00 13.67
N VAL A 223 -1.78 -4.68 12.73
CA VAL A 223 -1.09 -5.60 11.81
C VAL A 223 -0.18 -4.83 10.86
N GLU A 224 -0.66 -3.75 10.25
CA GLU A 224 0.13 -2.87 9.37
C GLU A 224 1.37 -2.30 10.09
N LYS A 225 1.18 -1.68 11.26
CA LYS A 225 2.30 -1.12 12.06
C LYS A 225 3.23 -2.20 12.62
N GLY A 226 2.74 -3.42 12.74
CA GLY A 226 3.51 -4.59 13.16
C GLY A 226 4.43 -5.16 12.08
N SER A 227 4.19 -4.82 10.80
CA SER A 227 5.03 -5.20 9.64
C SER A 227 6.30 -4.34 9.54
N THR A 228 7.05 -4.23 10.63
CA THR A 228 8.33 -3.49 10.63
C THR A 228 9.38 -4.21 9.78
N PRO A 229 10.38 -3.50 9.25
CA PRO A 229 11.48 -4.13 8.49
C PRO A 229 12.18 -5.26 9.26
N THR A 230 12.33 -5.10 10.58
CA THR A 230 12.88 -6.14 11.46
C THR A 230 11.98 -7.37 11.52
N SER A 231 10.67 -7.20 11.66
CA SER A 231 9.71 -8.32 11.70
C SER A 231 9.65 -9.10 10.37
N VAL A 232 9.86 -8.41 9.25
CA VAL A 232 9.80 -8.98 7.90
C VAL A 232 11.10 -9.68 7.53
N LEU A 233 12.25 -9.03 7.77
CA LEU A 233 13.56 -9.55 7.36
C LEU A 233 14.13 -10.58 8.33
N LEU A 234 13.77 -10.50 9.62
CA LEU A 234 14.26 -11.37 10.68
C LEU A 234 13.08 -12.02 11.41
N PRO A 235 12.27 -12.86 10.73
CA PRO A 235 11.05 -13.41 11.33
C PRO A 235 11.34 -14.29 12.56
N TRP A 236 12.52 -14.89 12.64
CA TRP A 236 12.98 -15.68 13.79
C TRP A 236 13.29 -14.84 15.04
N LEU A 237 13.46 -13.52 14.91
CA LEU A 237 13.76 -12.64 16.03
C LEU A 237 12.46 -12.24 16.75
N PRO A 238 12.27 -12.62 18.03
CA PRO A 238 11.09 -12.21 18.77
C PRO A 238 11.12 -10.70 19.01
N SER A 239 10.17 -9.99 18.41
CA SER A 239 9.98 -8.54 18.60
C SER A 239 8.56 -8.23 19.05
N ASP A 240 8.38 -7.16 19.82
CA ASP A 240 7.05 -6.73 20.25
C ASP A 240 6.16 -6.35 19.06
N ALA A 241 6.75 -5.83 17.98
CA ALA A 241 6.04 -5.56 16.73
C ALA A 241 5.47 -6.86 16.14
N ARG A 242 6.28 -7.92 16.04
CA ARG A 242 5.82 -9.23 15.56
C ARG A 242 4.74 -9.82 16.45
N LYS A 243 4.92 -9.81 17.78
CA LYS A 243 3.92 -10.30 18.73
C LYS A 243 2.57 -9.57 18.56
N LYS A 244 2.60 -8.25 18.45
CA LYS A 244 1.40 -7.43 18.21
C LYS A 244 0.74 -7.72 16.88
N LYS A 245 1.54 -7.96 15.82
CA LYS A 245 1.06 -8.35 14.48
C LYS A 245 0.33 -9.69 14.52
N VAL A 246 0.95 -10.72 15.10
CA VAL A 246 0.37 -12.07 15.19
C VAL A 246 -0.91 -12.02 16.02
N ALA A 247 -0.87 -11.42 17.21
CA ALA A 247 -2.06 -11.31 18.06
C ALA A 247 -3.22 -10.57 17.37
N ALA A 248 -2.96 -9.47 16.65
CA ALA A 248 -4.01 -8.77 15.92
C ALA A 248 -4.53 -9.58 14.71
N THR A 249 -3.68 -10.41 14.10
CA THR A 249 -4.07 -11.33 13.01
C THR A 249 -4.99 -12.43 13.55
N GLU A 250 -4.66 -12.99 14.73
CA GLU A 250 -5.52 -13.95 15.46
C GLU A 250 -6.86 -13.33 15.82
N GLU A 251 -6.88 -12.11 16.37
CA GLU A 251 -8.12 -11.40 16.73
C GLU A 251 -9.04 -11.18 15.51
N ILE A 252 -8.46 -10.81 14.35
CA ILE A 252 -9.23 -10.67 13.10
C ILE A 252 -9.75 -12.03 12.62
N TYR A 253 -8.90 -13.07 12.67
CA TYR A 253 -9.28 -14.42 12.25
C TYR A 253 -10.45 -14.95 13.07
N ASP A 254 -10.34 -14.89 14.40
CA ASP A 254 -11.37 -15.35 15.33
C ASP A 254 -12.71 -14.62 15.12
N LEU A 255 -12.66 -13.33 14.78
CA LEU A 255 -13.87 -12.55 14.51
C LEU A 255 -14.63 -13.11 13.31
N PHE A 256 -13.95 -13.31 12.17
CA PHE A 256 -14.61 -13.85 10.97
C PHE A 256 -14.95 -15.33 11.11
N ASP A 257 -14.11 -16.13 11.78
CA ASP A 257 -14.41 -17.54 12.07
C ASP A 257 -15.69 -17.68 12.90
N LYS A 258 -15.88 -16.84 13.92
CA LYS A 258 -17.14 -16.79 14.70
C LYS A 258 -18.35 -16.49 13.83
N ILE A 259 -18.25 -15.53 12.90
CA ILE A 259 -19.34 -15.20 11.98
C ILE A 259 -19.66 -16.39 11.07
N ILE A 260 -18.65 -17.01 10.46
CA ILE A 260 -18.81 -18.17 9.57
C ILE A 260 -19.45 -19.34 10.32
N LYS A 261 -18.96 -19.65 11.53
CA LYS A 261 -19.51 -20.71 12.39
C LYS A 261 -20.96 -20.44 12.79
N ALA A 262 -21.28 -19.21 13.19
CA ALA A 262 -22.64 -18.81 13.53
C ALA A 262 -23.60 -19.05 12.36
N ARG A 263 -23.27 -18.52 11.16
CA ARG A 263 -24.08 -18.72 9.95
C ARG A 263 -24.32 -20.20 9.63
N ARG A 264 -23.25 -21.02 9.68
CA ARG A 264 -23.34 -22.48 9.45
C ARG A 264 -24.23 -23.17 10.48
N SER A 265 -24.08 -22.85 11.77
CA SER A 265 -24.84 -23.49 12.85
C SER A 265 -26.32 -23.09 12.87
N GLU A 266 -26.63 -21.85 12.48
CA GLU A 266 -27.99 -21.30 12.47
C GLU A 266 -28.74 -21.61 11.17
N GLY A 267 -28.04 -22.09 10.13
CA GLY A 267 -28.60 -22.19 8.78
C GLY A 267 -28.93 -20.82 8.17
N ARG A 268 -28.35 -19.75 8.72
CA ARG A 268 -28.57 -18.37 8.29
C ARG A 268 -27.74 -18.08 7.04
N ARG A 269 -28.34 -17.38 6.09
CA ARG A 269 -27.76 -17.01 4.81
C ARG A 269 -27.94 -15.51 4.60
N GLU A 270 -26.88 -14.84 4.19
CA GLU A 270 -26.86 -13.40 3.96
C GLU A 270 -26.54 -13.07 2.50
N GLU A 271 -26.82 -11.85 2.05
CA GLU A 271 -26.55 -11.39 0.68
C GLU A 271 -25.24 -10.58 0.62
N ASP A 272 -24.13 -11.18 1.04
CA ASP A 272 -22.83 -10.50 1.11
C ASP A 272 -21.63 -11.31 0.56
N ALA A 273 -20.45 -10.70 0.56
CA ALA A 273 -19.24 -11.34 0.03
C ALA A 273 -18.86 -12.60 0.82
N LEU A 274 -18.94 -12.55 2.15
CA LEU A 274 -18.68 -13.73 2.99
C LEU A 274 -19.56 -14.91 2.56
N GLN A 275 -20.86 -14.68 2.36
CA GLN A 275 -21.77 -15.74 1.93
C GLN A 275 -21.40 -16.27 0.54
N VAL A 276 -21.08 -15.38 -0.41
CA VAL A 276 -20.65 -15.81 -1.76
C VAL A 276 -19.45 -16.75 -1.68
N LEU A 277 -18.46 -16.46 -0.84
CA LEU A 277 -17.28 -17.32 -0.68
C LEU A 277 -17.63 -18.66 -0.01
N MET A 278 -18.51 -18.65 1.01
CA MET A 278 -19.04 -19.88 1.62
C MET A 278 -19.76 -20.77 0.60
N ASP A 279 -20.53 -20.16 -0.31
CA ASP A 279 -21.30 -20.89 -1.32
C ASP A 279 -20.44 -21.47 -2.44
N LEU A 280 -19.30 -20.85 -2.71
CA LEU A 280 -18.27 -21.39 -3.60
C LEU A 280 -17.55 -22.60 -3.00
N GLY A 281 -17.83 -22.95 -1.75
CA GLY A 281 -17.24 -24.09 -1.05
C GLY A 281 -15.84 -23.82 -0.51
N ASP A 282 -15.45 -22.56 -0.38
CA ASP A 282 -14.15 -22.19 0.18
C ASP A 282 -14.06 -22.58 1.67
N SER A 283 -12.88 -23.02 2.10
CA SER A 283 -12.63 -23.34 3.51
C SER A 283 -12.60 -22.08 4.37
N THR A 284 -12.83 -22.21 5.67
CA THR A 284 -12.79 -21.06 6.59
C THR A 284 -11.46 -20.28 6.51
N PRO A 285 -10.28 -20.95 6.55
CA PRO A 285 -9.01 -20.25 6.37
C PRO A 285 -8.88 -19.51 5.04
N GLU A 286 -9.38 -20.09 3.94
CA GLU A 286 -9.34 -19.46 2.61
C GLU A 286 -10.21 -18.21 2.54
N ILE A 287 -11.42 -18.27 3.09
CA ILE A 287 -12.34 -17.13 3.16
C ILE A 287 -11.71 -15.99 3.94
N ILE A 288 -11.18 -16.29 5.13
CA ILE A 288 -10.59 -15.27 6.01
C ILE A 288 -9.32 -14.68 5.37
N SER A 289 -8.46 -15.52 4.79
CA SER A 289 -7.27 -15.07 4.07
C SER A 289 -7.64 -14.14 2.91
N PHE A 290 -8.69 -14.46 2.16
CA PHE A 290 -9.20 -13.61 1.09
C PHE A 290 -9.68 -12.25 1.62
N ILE A 291 -10.46 -12.24 2.70
CA ILE A 291 -10.97 -11.00 3.31
C ILE A 291 -9.82 -10.12 3.78
N MET A 292 -8.87 -10.70 4.53
CA MET A 292 -7.67 -9.99 4.99
C MET A 292 -6.87 -9.45 3.80
N GLY A 293 -6.58 -10.28 2.78
CA GLY A 293 -5.87 -9.82 1.58
C GLY A 293 -6.57 -8.65 0.89
N THR A 294 -7.91 -8.66 0.84
CA THR A 294 -8.69 -7.59 0.22
C THR A 294 -8.67 -6.31 1.04
N LEU A 295 -8.75 -6.39 2.38
CA LEU A 295 -8.62 -5.22 3.26
C LEU A 295 -7.27 -4.52 3.04
N PHE A 296 -6.16 -5.26 3.01
CA PHE A 296 -4.81 -4.69 2.80
C PHE A 296 -4.62 -4.12 1.40
N ALA A 297 -5.26 -4.71 0.38
CA ALA A 297 -5.22 -4.19 -0.98
C ALA A 297 -6.09 -2.93 -1.17
N GLY A 298 -7.25 -2.86 -0.49
CA GLY A 298 -8.28 -1.85 -0.71
C GLY A 298 -8.14 -0.58 0.14
N ILE A 299 -7.68 -0.69 1.39
CA ILE A 299 -7.83 0.41 2.37
C ILE A 299 -6.83 1.54 2.14
N VAL A 300 -5.53 1.22 2.11
CA VAL A 300 -4.46 2.24 2.17
C VAL A 300 -4.53 3.22 1.00
N ASN A 301 -4.61 2.69 -0.22
CA ASN A 301 -4.58 3.52 -1.42
C ASN A 301 -5.89 4.28 -1.63
N SER A 302 -7.05 3.63 -1.48
CA SER A 302 -8.35 4.31 -1.60
C SER A 302 -8.52 5.37 -0.52
N GLY A 303 -8.16 5.08 0.73
CA GLY A 303 -8.23 6.04 1.84
C GLY A 303 -7.38 7.27 1.57
N LEU A 304 -6.15 7.06 1.07
CA LEU A 304 -5.25 8.13 0.68
C LEU A 304 -5.83 9.00 -0.44
N MET A 305 -6.32 8.37 -1.52
CA MET A 305 -6.90 9.06 -2.66
C MET A 305 -8.15 9.86 -2.25
N SER A 306 -9.03 9.25 -1.46
CA SER A 306 -10.25 9.87 -0.96
C SER A 306 -9.97 11.05 -0.01
N ALA A 307 -8.88 11.04 0.75
CA ALA A 307 -8.50 12.18 1.58
C ALA A 307 -7.86 13.31 0.75
N TRP A 308 -6.88 12.99 -0.10
CA TRP A 308 -6.12 13.98 -0.86
C TRP A 308 -6.95 14.69 -1.94
N ILE A 309 -7.95 14.05 -2.52
CA ILE A 309 -8.79 14.68 -3.55
C ILE A 309 -9.48 15.94 -3.01
N PHE A 310 -9.97 15.93 -1.75
CA PHE A 310 -10.57 17.12 -1.15
C PHE A 310 -9.54 18.23 -0.94
N ILE A 311 -8.31 17.86 -0.54
CA ILE A 311 -7.21 18.81 -0.34
C ILE A 311 -6.89 19.52 -1.65
N PHE A 312 -6.71 18.77 -2.74
CA PHE A 312 -6.37 19.34 -4.04
C PHE A 312 -7.52 20.14 -4.67
N LEU A 313 -8.77 19.67 -4.55
CA LEU A 313 -9.93 20.42 -5.03
C LEU A 313 -10.10 21.76 -4.31
N ASP A 314 -9.74 21.88 -3.03
CA ASP A 314 -9.80 23.17 -2.33
C ASP A 314 -8.70 24.16 -2.73
N GLN A 315 -7.63 23.67 -3.35
CA GLN A 315 -6.56 24.49 -3.93
C GLN A 315 -6.93 25.00 -5.32
N GLU A 316 -7.69 24.21 -6.08
CA GLU A 316 -8.14 24.54 -7.44
C GLU A 316 -9.67 24.66 -7.49
N LEU A 317 -10.18 25.80 -7.01
CA LEU A 317 -11.63 26.06 -6.87
C LEU A 317 -12.41 25.97 -8.19
N GLU A 318 -11.75 26.24 -9.32
CA GLU A 318 -12.35 26.04 -10.65
C GLU A 318 -12.70 24.56 -10.87
N TRP A 319 -11.78 23.64 -10.57
CA TRP A 319 -12.01 22.21 -10.70
C TRP A 319 -13.03 21.69 -9.69
N LYS A 320 -13.00 22.18 -8.45
CA LYS A 320 -14.06 21.90 -7.46
C LYS A 320 -15.44 22.29 -7.97
N SER A 321 -15.56 23.48 -8.58
CA SER A 321 -16.82 23.96 -9.16
C SER A 321 -17.28 23.08 -10.32
N LYS A 322 -16.37 22.65 -11.21
CA LYS A 322 -16.68 21.72 -12.30
C LYS A 322 -17.16 20.35 -11.78
N VAL A 323 -16.55 19.82 -10.71
CA VAL A 323 -16.99 18.56 -10.08
C VAL A 323 -18.41 18.71 -9.51
N VAL A 324 -18.70 19.82 -8.82
CA VAL A 324 -20.05 20.09 -8.29
C VAL A 324 -21.08 20.18 -9.43
N GLN A 325 -20.76 20.86 -10.53
CA GLN A 325 -21.63 20.97 -11.71
C GLN A 325 -21.84 19.60 -12.40
N GLU A 326 -20.80 18.78 -12.50
CA GLU A 326 -20.89 17.41 -13.02
C GLU A 326 -21.84 16.56 -12.16
N LEU A 327 -21.71 16.62 -10.83
CA LEU A 327 -22.60 15.92 -9.90
C LEU A 327 -24.06 16.39 -10.03
N GLN A 328 -24.29 17.69 -10.12
CA GLN A 328 -25.63 18.25 -10.34
C GLN A 328 -26.24 17.76 -11.65
N THR A 329 -25.45 17.73 -12.74
CA THR A 329 -25.90 17.23 -14.05
C THR A 329 -26.30 15.75 -13.98
N LEU A 330 -25.55 14.93 -13.25
CA LEU A 330 -25.87 13.51 -13.06
C LEU A 330 -27.15 13.33 -12.23
N LEU A 331 -27.28 14.08 -11.15
CA LEU A 331 -28.46 14.08 -10.31
C LEU A 331 -29.70 14.51 -11.10
N ASP A 332 -29.64 15.59 -11.87
CA ASP A 332 -30.78 16.05 -12.68
C ASP A 332 -31.24 15.00 -13.71
N ARG A 333 -30.31 14.19 -14.22
CA ARG A 333 -30.58 13.12 -15.20
C ARG A 333 -31.20 11.88 -14.58
N TYR A 334 -30.64 11.40 -13.46
CA TYR A 334 -30.96 10.09 -12.90
C TYR A 334 -31.79 10.14 -11.61
N ALA A 335 -31.83 11.30 -10.96
CA ALA A 335 -32.47 11.53 -9.67
C ALA A 335 -32.98 12.99 -9.57
N PRO A 336 -33.91 13.41 -10.44
CA PRO A 336 -34.34 14.81 -10.53
C PRO A 336 -34.97 15.25 -9.20
N ALA A 337 -34.76 16.52 -8.84
CA ALA A 337 -35.28 17.12 -7.59
C ALA A 337 -36.82 17.21 -7.54
N SER A 338 -37.51 16.89 -8.63
CA SER A 338 -38.99 16.78 -8.65
C SER A 338 -39.50 15.52 -7.95
N GLU A 339 -38.65 14.53 -7.72
CA GLU A 339 -38.98 13.31 -6.97
C GLU A 339 -38.63 13.48 -5.49
N VAL A 340 -39.28 12.68 -4.64
CA VAL A 340 -39.06 12.74 -3.19
C VAL A 340 -38.04 11.68 -2.77
N TYR A 341 -36.96 12.12 -2.13
CA TYR A 341 -35.94 11.28 -1.52
C TYR A 341 -35.89 11.52 -0.02
N ARG A 342 -35.63 10.46 0.76
CA ARG A 342 -35.49 10.54 2.21
C ARG A 342 -34.14 11.13 2.62
N SER A 343 -33.13 11.00 1.76
CA SER A 343 -31.77 11.43 2.05
C SER A 343 -30.96 11.67 0.76
N ALA A 344 -29.82 12.35 0.88
CA ALA A 344 -28.93 12.62 -0.25
C ALA A 344 -28.30 11.32 -0.78
N GLY A 345 -28.01 10.37 0.11
CA GLY A 345 -27.53 9.04 -0.21
C GLY A 345 -28.58 8.21 -0.96
N GLU A 346 -29.86 8.27 -0.56
CA GLU A 346 -30.92 7.63 -1.35
C GLU A 346 -30.99 8.23 -2.75
N ARG A 347 -30.92 9.55 -2.88
CA ARG A 347 -30.93 10.24 -4.17
C ARG A 347 -29.75 9.82 -5.05
N LEU A 348 -28.52 9.83 -4.52
CA LEU A 348 -27.31 9.40 -5.23
C LEU A 348 -27.32 7.92 -5.58
N SER A 349 -28.01 7.07 -4.79
CA SER A 349 -28.15 5.64 -5.08
C SER A 349 -28.95 5.34 -6.34
N LYS A 350 -29.73 6.30 -6.86
CA LYS A 350 -30.46 6.16 -8.13
C LYS A 350 -29.56 6.27 -9.35
N ILE A 351 -28.36 6.84 -9.20
CA ILE A 351 -27.37 6.90 -10.29
C ILE A 351 -26.80 5.49 -10.50
N PRO A 352 -26.98 4.88 -11.69
CA PRO A 352 -26.52 3.52 -11.94
C PRO A 352 -24.98 3.47 -11.93
N PRO A 353 -24.34 2.39 -11.44
CA PRO A 353 -22.88 2.25 -11.40
C PRO A 353 -22.19 2.55 -12.74
N LYS A 354 -22.87 2.26 -13.86
CA LYS A 354 -22.32 2.51 -15.19
C LYS A 354 -22.19 4.02 -15.50
N ALA A 355 -23.08 4.86 -14.96
CA ALA A 355 -22.97 6.30 -15.06
C ALA A 355 -21.81 6.84 -14.18
N TRP A 356 -21.62 6.31 -12.97
CA TRP A 356 -20.45 6.62 -12.14
C TRP A 356 -19.11 6.33 -12.86
N GLU A 357 -19.08 5.27 -13.67
CA GLU A 357 -17.91 4.90 -14.47
C GLU A 357 -17.72 5.81 -15.70
N ASN A 358 -18.79 6.05 -16.46
CA ASN A 358 -18.68 6.60 -17.81
C ASN A 358 -19.02 8.10 -17.93
N GLU A 359 -19.77 8.65 -16.96
CA GLU A 359 -20.37 9.99 -17.05
C GLU A 359 -19.80 10.97 -16.02
N MET A 360 -18.68 10.62 -15.38
CA MET A 360 -17.97 11.52 -14.47
C MET A 360 -16.56 11.89 -14.95
N PRO A 361 -16.38 12.42 -16.17
CA PRO A 361 -15.07 12.72 -16.74
C PRO A 361 -14.26 13.76 -15.97
N VAL A 362 -14.90 14.75 -15.33
CA VAL A 362 -14.23 15.79 -14.53
C VAL A 362 -13.65 15.18 -13.27
N LEU A 363 -14.48 14.49 -12.47
CA LEU A 363 -13.99 13.85 -11.25
C LEU A 363 -12.98 12.74 -11.56
N GLU A 364 -13.11 12.05 -12.70
CA GLU A 364 -12.12 11.08 -13.19
C GLU A 364 -10.74 11.72 -13.40
N VAL A 365 -10.64 12.89 -14.06
CA VAL A 365 -9.34 13.56 -14.27
C VAL A 365 -8.79 14.18 -12.99
N CYS A 366 -9.65 14.66 -12.09
CA CYS A 366 -9.24 15.12 -10.76
C CYS A 366 -8.65 13.98 -9.93
N LEU A 367 -9.31 12.82 -9.93
CA LEU A 367 -8.82 11.62 -9.26
C LEU A 367 -7.51 11.14 -9.89
N ARG A 368 -7.43 11.11 -11.22
CA ARG A 368 -6.21 10.73 -11.93
C ARG A 368 -5.02 11.62 -11.54
N GLU A 369 -5.23 12.93 -11.48
CA GLU A 369 -4.18 13.87 -11.08
C GLU A 369 -3.80 13.73 -9.61
N THR A 370 -4.79 13.47 -8.74
CA THR A 370 -4.58 13.18 -7.32
C THR A 370 -3.64 11.99 -7.18
N ILE A 371 -3.93 10.88 -7.88
CA ILE A 371 -3.12 9.67 -7.86
C ILE A 371 -1.70 9.94 -8.36
N ARG A 372 -1.55 10.73 -9.43
CA ARG A 372 -0.22 11.08 -9.97
C ARG A 372 0.63 11.76 -8.91
N LEU A 373 0.08 12.73 -8.17
CA LEU A 373 0.81 13.50 -7.17
C LEU A 373 1.15 12.69 -5.91
N ILE A 374 0.26 11.80 -5.46
CA ILE A 374 0.44 11.05 -4.22
C ILE A 374 1.21 9.74 -4.42
N LEU A 375 1.06 9.08 -5.57
CA LEU A 375 1.72 7.81 -5.86
C LEU A 375 3.19 8.04 -6.23
N SER A 376 4.01 8.19 -5.18
CA SER A 376 5.45 8.43 -5.28
C SER A 376 6.30 7.26 -4.75
N GLY A 377 5.64 6.22 -4.23
CA GLY A 377 6.27 5.09 -3.55
C GLY A 377 7.07 4.15 -4.46
N ALA A 378 7.76 3.22 -3.80
CA ALA A 378 8.58 2.18 -4.43
C ALA A 378 7.72 0.97 -4.85
N LEU A 379 7.88 0.57 -6.10
CA LEU A 379 7.30 -0.63 -6.68
C LEU A 379 8.36 -1.73 -6.69
N LEU A 380 7.98 -2.95 -6.33
CA LEU A 380 8.92 -4.03 -6.01
C LEU A 380 8.71 -5.26 -6.89
N ARG A 381 9.80 -5.86 -7.37
CA ARG A 381 9.80 -7.15 -8.09
C ARG A 381 10.98 -8.01 -7.65
N ARG A 382 10.93 -9.31 -7.94
CA ARG A 382 12.09 -10.20 -7.87
C ARG A 382 12.30 -10.90 -9.21
N THR A 383 13.55 -10.99 -9.66
CA THR A 383 13.90 -11.76 -10.86
C THR A 383 13.85 -13.26 -10.55
N LEU A 384 13.03 -14.01 -11.31
CA LEU A 384 12.85 -15.45 -11.08
C LEU A 384 13.86 -16.28 -11.85
N ASN A 385 13.99 -16.01 -13.16
CA ASN A 385 14.77 -16.80 -14.10
C ASN A 385 15.35 -15.91 -15.19
N GLY A 386 16.40 -16.39 -15.89
CA GLY A 386 16.95 -15.73 -17.07
C GLY A 386 17.87 -14.55 -16.78
N GLU A 387 18.59 -14.13 -17.82
CA GLU A 387 19.40 -12.91 -17.81
C GLU A 387 18.47 -11.70 -18.02
N LEU A 388 18.56 -10.73 -17.11
CA LEU A 388 17.86 -9.46 -17.22
C LEU A 388 18.87 -8.38 -17.63
N LYS A 389 18.59 -7.66 -18.71
CA LYS A 389 19.38 -6.51 -19.14
C LYS A 389 18.54 -5.24 -19.05
N VAL A 390 19.09 -4.21 -18.41
CA VAL A 390 18.49 -2.87 -18.33
C VAL A 390 19.59 -1.84 -18.57
N GLY A 391 19.43 -0.96 -19.55
CA GLY A 391 20.42 0.06 -19.90
C GLY A 391 21.78 -0.55 -20.27
N GLY A 392 21.77 -1.69 -20.97
CA GLY A 392 22.97 -2.43 -21.34
C GLY A 392 23.67 -3.19 -20.21
N LYS A 393 23.15 -3.17 -18.98
CA LYS A 393 23.74 -3.83 -17.81
C LYS A 393 23.02 -5.11 -17.44
N GLU A 394 23.78 -6.14 -17.08
CA GLU A 394 23.24 -7.40 -16.59
C GLU A 394 22.83 -7.31 -15.12
N ILE A 395 21.57 -7.63 -14.86
CA ILE A 395 21.01 -7.82 -13.53
C ILE A 395 21.02 -9.31 -13.21
N PRO A 396 21.68 -9.74 -12.11
CA PRO A 396 21.75 -11.13 -11.73
C PRO A 396 20.37 -11.76 -11.46
N LYS A 397 20.30 -13.08 -11.64
CA LYS A 397 19.14 -13.88 -11.24
C LYS A 397 18.96 -13.82 -9.73
N GLY A 398 17.72 -13.70 -9.27
CA GLY A 398 17.36 -13.67 -7.86
C GLY A 398 17.48 -12.30 -7.21
N SER A 399 17.98 -11.29 -7.92
CA SER A 399 18.00 -9.89 -7.46
C SER A 399 16.58 -9.35 -7.33
N PHE A 400 16.41 -8.47 -6.34
CA PHE A 400 15.22 -7.65 -6.19
C PHE A 400 15.35 -6.39 -7.02
N LEU A 401 14.24 -5.94 -7.58
CA LEU A 401 14.16 -4.71 -8.36
C LEU A 401 13.26 -3.73 -7.63
N VAL A 402 13.65 -2.46 -7.64
CA VAL A 402 12.82 -1.36 -7.17
C VAL A 402 12.71 -0.27 -8.23
N TYR A 403 11.48 0.14 -8.52
CA TYR A 403 11.16 1.28 -9.38
C TYR A 403 10.38 2.31 -8.58
N GLN A 404 10.85 3.56 -8.55
CA GLN A 404 10.17 4.63 -7.82
C GLN A 404 9.10 5.28 -8.70
N ALA A 405 7.81 5.05 -8.40
CA ALA A 405 6.72 5.58 -9.22
C ALA A 405 6.77 7.12 -9.36
N GLY A 406 7.23 7.79 -8.31
CA GLY A 406 7.41 9.24 -8.28
C GLY A 406 8.40 9.77 -9.32
N GLU A 407 9.35 8.95 -9.80
CA GLU A 407 10.26 9.33 -10.88
C GLU A 407 9.49 9.61 -12.17
N THR A 408 8.54 8.75 -12.53
CA THR A 408 7.74 8.90 -13.74
C THR A 408 6.70 9.99 -13.57
N HIS A 409 5.98 9.98 -12.44
CA HIS A 409 4.92 10.94 -12.16
C HIS A 409 5.42 12.37 -11.94
N SER A 410 6.69 12.55 -11.56
CA SER A 410 7.32 13.88 -11.40
C SER A 410 8.22 14.27 -12.58
N ASN A 411 8.29 13.48 -13.65
CA ASN A 411 9.13 13.77 -14.80
C ASN A 411 8.54 14.93 -15.62
N PRO A 412 9.23 16.09 -15.75
CA PRO A 412 8.73 17.24 -16.51
C PRO A 412 8.57 16.98 -18.02
N ASP A 413 9.31 16.02 -18.58
CA ASP A 413 9.19 15.62 -20.00
C ASP A 413 7.89 14.85 -20.26
N ILE A 414 7.33 14.22 -19.23
CA ILE A 414 6.05 13.50 -19.29
C ILE A 414 4.90 14.39 -18.80
N TYR A 415 5.15 15.14 -17.72
CA TYR A 415 4.19 15.97 -17.02
C TYR A 415 4.74 17.38 -16.83
N PRO A 416 4.48 18.30 -17.77
CA PRO A 416 4.87 19.70 -17.62
C PRO A 416 4.33 20.29 -16.32
N ASN A 417 5.18 21.04 -15.60
CA ASN A 417 4.91 21.52 -14.24
C ASN A 417 4.44 20.39 -13.30
N PRO A 418 5.29 19.38 -13.05
CA PRO A 418 4.87 18.11 -12.45
C PRO A 418 4.38 18.25 -11.00
N SER A 419 4.78 19.29 -10.29
CA SER A 419 4.33 19.55 -8.91
C SER A 419 2.92 20.15 -8.84
N LYS A 420 2.39 20.70 -9.94
CA LYS A 420 1.07 21.35 -9.95
C LYS A 420 -0.03 20.31 -10.08
N PHE A 421 -1.08 20.44 -9.25
CA PHE A 421 -2.35 19.76 -9.47
C PHE A 421 -3.06 20.42 -10.66
N ASP A 422 -3.02 19.75 -11.81
CA ASP A 422 -3.65 20.24 -13.04
C ASP A 422 -4.41 19.10 -13.73
N PRO A 423 -5.69 18.88 -13.39
CA PRO A 423 -6.54 17.93 -14.10
C PRO A 423 -6.74 18.29 -15.58
N GLY A 424 -6.51 19.54 -15.98
CA GLY A 424 -6.65 20.02 -17.35
C GLY A 424 -5.66 19.40 -18.32
N ARG A 425 -4.51 18.92 -17.81
CA ARG A 425 -3.45 18.28 -18.60
C ARG A 425 -3.91 17.07 -19.42
N TYR A 426 -5.02 16.43 -19.02
CA TYR A 426 -5.55 15.26 -19.72
C TYR A 426 -6.48 15.62 -20.89
N SER A 427 -6.90 16.88 -21.00
CA SER A 427 -7.86 17.36 -22.02
C SER A 427 -7.27 17.37 -23.43
N ALA A 428 -5.95 17.60 -23.55
CA ALA A 428 -5.23 17.57 -24.83
C ALA A 428 -4.95 16.13 -25.33
N GLY A 429 -5.34 15.11 -24.56
CA GLY A 429 -4.89 13.73 -24.74
C GLY A 429 -3.48 13.52 -24.17
N GLN A 430 -3.22 12.33 -23.65
CA GLN A 430 -1.88 11.95 -23.23
C GLN A 430 -1.06 11.54 -24.46
N ASP A 431 0.21 11.94 -24.52
CA ASP A 431 1.14 11.41 -25.49
C ASP A 431 1.22 9.88 -25.36
N LYS A 432 0.68 9.18 -26.36
CA LYS A 432 0.63 7.70 -26.38
C LYS A 432 1.99 7.07 -26.62
N SER A 433 3.00 7.86 -27.04
CA SER A 433 4.39 7.38 -27.15
C SER A 433 5.01 7.11 -25.78
N GLN A 434 4.54 7.80 -24.74
CA GLN A 434 5.04 7.67 -23.37
C GLN A 434 4.51 6.39 -22.71
N LEU A 435 5.25 5.28 -22.87
CA LEU A 435 4.88 3.98 -22.31
C LEU A 435 4.81 4.03 -20.79
N HIS A 436 3.75 3.49 -20.20
CA HIS A 436 3.55 3.40 -18.75
C HIS A 436 3.73 4.75 -18.02
N ALA A 437 3.41 5.88 -18.65
CA ALA A 437 3.59 7.21 -18.05
C ALA A 437 2.70 7.44 -16.81
N PHE A 438 1.52 6.79 -16.75
CA PHE A 438 0.66 6.82 -15.58
C PHE A 438 0.61 5.44 -14.92
N LEU A 439 1.08 5.35 -13.68
CA LEU A 439 1.23 4.10 -12.92
C LEU A 439 0.12 3.87 -11.88
N GLY A 440 -0.85 4.79 -11.81
CA GLY A 440 -1.84 4.88 -10.72
C GLY A 440 -2.73 3.66 -10.50
N TRP A 441 -3.04 2.91 -11.56
CA TRP A 441 -3.92 1.75 -11.51
C TRP A 441 -3.19 0.46 -11.86
N GLY A 442 -1.87 0.40 -11.64
CA GLY A 442 -1.04 -0.68 -12.16
C GLY A 442 -0.96 -0.67 -13.69
N VAL A 443 0.08 -1.29 -14.22
CA VAL A 443 0.35 -1.32 -15.67
C VAL A 443 1.01 -2.65 -16.06
N GLY A 444 1.07 -2.91 -17.37
CA GLY A 444 1.69 -4.11 -17.92
C GLY A 444 1.01 -5.38 -17.39
N ARG A 445 1.78 -6.27 -16.78
CA ARG A 445 1.31 -7.59 -16.31
C ARG A 445 0.50 -7.58 -15.03
N HIS A 446 0.52 -6.47 -14.29
CA HIS A 446 -0.14 -6.38 -12.98
C HIS A 446 -1.06 -5.14 -12.91
N PRO A 447 -2.10 -5.07 -13.75
CA PRO A 447 -3.12 -4.03 -13.62
C PRO A 447 -3.91 -4.21 -12.32
N CYS A 448 -4.38 -3.11 -11.75
CA CYS A 448 -5.23 -3.11 -10.58
C CYS A 448 -6.60 -3.67 -10.94
N LEU A 449 -6.88 -4.89 -10.48
CA LEU A 449 -8.16 -5.55 -10.70
C LEU A 449 -9.32 -4.80 -10.01
N GLY A 450 -9.03 -4.16 -8.87
CA GLY A 450 -9.98 -3.36 -8.09
C GLY A 450 -10.23 -1.94 -8.62
N LYS A 451 -9.60 -1.51 -9.73
CA LYS A 451 -9.66 -0.12 -10.23
C LYS A 451 -11.08 0.44 -10.22
N ARG A 452 -12.02 -0.28 -10.85
CA ARG A 452 -13.39 0.20 -11.04
C ARG A 452 -14.15 0.34 -9.73
N PHE A 453 -13.91 -0.57 -8.79
CA PHE A 453 -14.47 -0.49 -7.45
C PHE A 453 -13.90 0.70 -6.67
N ALA A 454 -12.58 0.84 -6.64
CA ALA A 454 -11.92 1.96 -5.97
C ALA A 454 -12.37 3.32 -6.55
N GLN A 455 -12.50 3.42 -7.87
CA GLN A 455 -13.04 4.62 -8.51
C GLN A 455 -14.46 4.92 -8.06
N TYR A 456 -15.34 3.92 -8.02
CA TYR A 456 -16.69 4.10 -7.51
C TYR A 456 -16.68 4.57 -6.04
N GLU A 457 -15.93 3.88 -5.18
CA GLU A 457 -15.82 4.16 -3.74
C GLU A 457 -15.38 5.61 -3.49
N ILE A 458 -14.29 6.04 -4.12
CA ILE A 458 -13.74 7.39 -3.98
C ILE A 458 -14.73 8.43 -4.52
N LYS A 459 -15.36 8.17 -5.68
CA LYS A 459 -16.36 9.08 -6.27
C LYS A 459 -17.62 9.19 -5.42
N ALA A 460 -18.10 8.10 -4.83
CA ALA A 460 -19.29 8.09 -3.98
C ALA A 460 -19.07 8.89 -2.69
N ILE A 461 -17.92 8.71 -2.01
CA ILE A 461 -17.55 9.52 -0.85
C ILE A 461 -17.46 11.01 -1.25
N CYS A 462 -16.77 11.31 -2.35
CA CYS A 462 -16.64 12.68 -2.86
C CYS A 462 -18.00 13.31 -3.16
N ALA A 463 -18.86 12.59 -3.88
CA ALA A 463 -20.18 13.03 -4.27
C ALA A 463 -21.08 13.34 -3.08
N LEU A 464 -21.16 12.43 -2.10
CA LEU A 464 -22.05 12.61 -0.96
C LEU A 464 -21.59 13.79 -0.08
N ILE A 465 -20.28 13.92 0.19
CA ILE A 465 -19.75 15.06 0.94
C ILE A 465 -20.01 16.37 0.19
N LEU A 466 -19.73 16.44 -1.12
CA LEU A 466 -19.97 17.65 -1.94
C LEU A 466 -21.45 18.00 -2.12
N THR A 467 -22.34 17.02 -2.03
CA THR A 467 -23.79 17.22 -2.13
C THR A 467 -24.35 17.81 -0.84
N VAL A 468 -23.88 17.31 0.32
CA VAL A 468 -24.43 17.67 1.63
C VAL A 468 -23.72 18.87 2.26
N TYR A 469 -22.43 19.07 1.97
CA TYR A 469 -21.59 20.05 2.67
C TYR A 469 -20.83 20.95 1.71
N ASP A 470 -20.75 22.23 2.07
CA ASP A 470 -19.65 23.09 1.66
C ASP A 470 -18.46 22.83 2.59
N TYR A 471 -17.25 22.85 2.04
CA TYR A 471 -16.04 22.62 2.83
C TYR A 471 -14.90 23.53 2.41
N GLU A 472 -13.96 23.73 3.34
CA GLU A 472 -12.65 24.33 3.12
C GLU A 472 -11.58 23.53 3.87
N ILE A 473 -10.34 23.58 3.39
CA ILE A 473 -9.20 22.95 4.08
C ILE A 473 -8.58 23.97 5.02
N VAL A 474 -8.41 23.57 6.29
CA VAL A 474 -7.79 24.41 7.31
C VAL A 474 -6.68 23.68 8.06
N ASP A 475 -5.68 24.41 8.51
CA ASP A 475 -4.64 23.92 9.42
C ASP A 475 -5.14 23.81 10.87
N VAL A 476 -4.25 23.42 11.78
CA VAL A 476 -4.52 23.35 13.23
C VAL A 476 -4.98 24.68 13.84
N THR A 477 -4.62 25.81 13.23
CA THR A 477 -5.00 27.16 13.66
C THR A 477 -6.34 27.62 13.06
N GLY A 478 -6.94 26.83 12.18
CA GLY A 478 -8.18 27.16 11.48
C GLY A 478 -7.99 28.08 10.28
N ARG A 479 -6.77 28.22 9.77
CA ARG A 479 -6.45 29.05 8.59
C ARG A 479 -6.27 28.17 7.36
N LYS A 480 -6.55 28.72 6.18
CA LYS A 480 -6.29 28.03 4.91
C LYS A 480 -4.78 27.81 4.75
N PRO A 481 -4.31 26.56 4.57
CA PRO A 481 -2.88 26.31 4.45
C PRO A 481 -2.35 26.80 3.10
N ASP A 482 -1.06 27.14 3.08
CA ASP A 482 -0.34 27.46 1.84
C ASP A 482 -0.22 26.19 0.96
N PRO A 483 -0.54 26.24 -0.34
CA PRO A 483 -0.38 25.08 -1.23
C PRO A 483 1.02 24.44 -1.18
N SER A 484 2.08 25.22 -0.96
CA SER A 484 3.46 24.73 -0.87
C SER A 484 3.72 23.78 0.31
N VAL A 485 2.92 23.85 1.38
CA VAL A 485 3.04 22.96 2.55
C VAL A 485 2.05 21.79 2.52
N THR A 486 1.10 21.82 1.58
CA THR A 486 0.12 20.75 1.36
C THR A 486 0.65 19.67 0.43
N VAL A 487 1.84 19.18 0.72
CA VAL A 487 2.53 18.15 -0.08
C VAL A 487 2.57 16.81 0.68
N PRO A 488 2.37 15.67 -0.01
CA PRO A 488 2.47 14.36 0.64
C PRO A 488 3.88 14.11 1.19
N ASP A 489 3.98 13.59 2.42
CA ASP A 489 5.24 13.02 2.91
C ASP A 489 5.54 11.73 2.16
N ARG A 490 6.46 11.82 1.19
CA ARG A 490 6.83 10.71 0.31
C ARG A 490 7.58 9.59 1.01
N ASN A 491 8.07 9.80 2.25
CA ASN A 491 8.66 8.73 3.06
C ASN A 491 7.64 8.07 4.01
N ASN A 492 6.46 8.66 4.19
CA ASN A 492 5.36 8.02 4.89
C ASN A 492 4.64 7.07 3.93
N ILE A 493 5.14 5.83 3.88
CA ILE A 493 4.68 4.79 2.95
C ILE A 493 3.27 4.26 3.23
N TYR A 494 2.66 4.59 4.39
CA TYR A 494 1.36 4.05 4.80
C TYR A 494 0.23 5.04 4.55
N GLN A 495 0.42 6.31 4.88
CA GLN A 495 -0.67 7.28 4.82
C GLN A 495 -0.29 8.54 4.05
N ALA A 496 0.97 8.69 3.62
CA ALA A 496 1.50 9.87 2.92
C ALA A 496 0.86 11.19 3.36
N ARG A 497 0.69 11.34 4.69
CA ARG A 497 0.09 12.53 5.30
C ARG A 497 0.93 13.76 4.92
N PRO A 498 0.35 14.96 4.96
CA PRO A 498 1.12 16.18 4.84
C PRO A 498 2.34 16.17 5.76
N LYS A 499 3.49 16.59 5.22
CA LYS A 499 4.73 16.58 5.98
C LYS A 499 4.66 17.59 7.12
N ASP A 500 4.88 17.11 8.35
CA ASP A 500 4.98 17.92 9.57
C ASP A 500 3.74 18.79 9.90
N GLN A 501 2.58 18.52 9.28
CA GLN A 501 1.34 19.29 9.47
C GLN A 501 0.10 18.41 9.52
N THR A 502 -0.92 18.87 10.25
CA THR A 502 -2.26 18.27 10.26
C THR A 502 -3.23 19.27 9.62
N PHE A 503 -3.99 18.80 8.64
CA PHE A 503 -5.08 19.56 8.02
C PHE A 503 -6.42 18.92 8.35
N TYR A 504 -7.45 19.77 8.35
CA TYR A 504 -8.82 19.37 8.60
C TYR A 504 -9.71 19.81 7.44
N ILE A 505 -10.71 18.99 7.12
CA ILE A 505 -11.86 19.43 6.34
C ILE A 505 -12.78 20.15 7.33
N LYS A 506 -12.90 21.47 7.20
CA LYS A 506 -13.92 22.26 7.90
C LYS A 506 -15.13 22.37 6.99
N TYR A 507 -16.31 22.09 7.52
CA TYR A 507 -17.52 21.97 6.73
C TYR A 507 -18.70 22.74 7.32
N THR A 508 -19.62 23.13 6.43
CA THR A 508 -20.92 23.71 6.74
C THR A 508 -21.95 23.00 5.87
N LYS A 509 -23.05 22.54 6.48
CA LYS A 509 -24.12 21.85 5.78
C LYS A 509 -24.81 22.81 4.81
N ARG A 510 -25.06 22.33 3.59
CA ARG A 510 -25.79 23.09 2.58
C ARG A 510 -27.26 23.18 2.98
N ALA A 511 -27.87 24.34 2.74
CA ALA A 511 -29.32 24.45 2.79
C ALA A 511 -29.91 23.49 1.72
N GLU A 512 -30.89 22.67 2.12
CA GLU A 512 -31.41 21.52 1.37
C GLU A 512 -31.49 21.75 -0.15
N GLN A 513 -30.76 20.94 -0.92
CA GLN A 513 -31.04 20.66 -2.34
C GLN A 513 -31.59 19.24 -2.48
N LEU A 514 -32.47 18.81 -1.57
CA LEU A 514 -33.19 17.55 -1.68
C LEU A 514 -34.35 17.69 -2.67
#